data_AF-A0A7S3JPG3-F1
#
_entry.id   AF-A0A7S3JPG3-F1
#
_cell.length_a   1.000
_cell.length_b   1.000
_cell.length_c   1.000
_cell.angle_alpha   90.00
_cell.angle_beta   90.00
_cell.angle_gamma   90.00
#
_symmetry.space_group_name_H-M   'P 1'
#
loop_
_entity.id
_entity.type
_entity.pdbx_description
1 polymer ?
#
loop_
_entity_poly.entity_id
_entity_poly.type
_entity_poly.pdbx_seq_one_letter_code
_entity_poly.pdbx_strand_id
1 'polypeptide(L)'
;AVNEMNFGIPDMQGNQPMNEMIDKGENLDHCLMSRIDVDSLCSTLSESHACGDSIDAGKYICNYTYYCSLRELADIENADVIFIHVPTFSVVSKKKQMACILDFI
;
A
#
# COMPACT_ATOMS: atom_id res chain seq x y z
N ALA A 1 2.83 -5.76 -2.76
CA ALA A 1 1.75 -5.47 -3.74
C ALA A 1 1.67 -6.61 -4.74
N VAL A 2 0.47 -7.06 -5.11
CA VAL A 2 0.26 -8.15 -6.08
C VAL A 2 -0.16 -7.58 -7.43
N ASN A 3 0.23 -8.23 -8.53
CA ASN A 3 -0.06 -7.82 -9.92
C ASN A 3 -1.53 -8.10 -10.35
N GLU A 4 -2.49 -7.86 -9.46
CA GLU A 4 -3.90 -8.22 -9.68
C GLU A 4 -4.83 -7.05 -9.37
N MET A 5 -5.75 -6.78 -10.30
CA MET A 5 -6.95 -5.98 -10.12
C MET A 5 -8.14 -6.93 -10.02
N ASN A 6 -8.76 -6.98 -8.84
CA ASN A 6 -9.92 -7.80 -8.56
C ASN A 6 -10.89 -7.02 -7.67
N PHE A 7 -11.68 -6.16 -8.32
CA PHE A 7 -12.40 -5.08 -7.67
C PHE A 7 -13.76 -5.59 -7.18
N GLY A 8 -13.92 -5.73 -5.86
CA GLY A 8 -15.18 -6.19 -5.26
C GLY A 8 -16.38 -5.26 -5.52
N ILE A 9 -16.12 -3.99 -5.84
CA ILE A 9 -17.10 -2.97 -6.25
C ILE A 9 -16.49 -2.11 -7.37
N PRO A 10 -17.31 -1.42 -8.20
CA PRO A 10 -16.79 -0.51 -9.21
C PRO A 10 -16.03 0.68 -8.60
N ASP A 11 -15.02 1.16 -9.32
CA ASP A 11 -14.36 2.42 -9.03
C ASP A 11 -15.26 3.63 -9.33
N MET A 12 -14.73 4.84 -9.10
CA MET A 12 -15.47 6.09 -9.34
C MET A 12 -15.82 6.34 -10.82
N GLN A 13 -15.19 5.63 -11.74
CA GLN A 13 -15.46 5.68 -13.18
C GLN A 13 -16.33 4.51 -13.65
N GLY A 14 -16.75 3.61 -12.74
CA GLY A 14 -17.55 2.44 -13.05
C GLY A 14 -16.75 1.23 -13.51
N ASN A 15 -15.42 1.25 -13.44
CA ASN A 15 -14.59 0.09 -13.80
C ASN A 15 -14.61 -0.94 -12.67
N GLN A 16 -14.83 -2.21 -13.02
CA GLN A 16 -14.79 -3.33 -12.08
C GLN A 16 -14.00 -4.51 -12.68
N PRO A 17 -12.67 -4.38 -12.83
CA PRO A 17 -11.83 -5.46 -13.34
C PRO A 17 -11.91 -6.70 -12.43
N MET A 18 -11.88 -7.88 -13.08
CA MET A 18 -12.01 -9.17 -12.41
C MET A 18 -10.85 -10.09 -12.83
N ASN A 19 -9.91 -10.31 -11.92
CA ASN A 19 -8.67 -11.08 -12.15
C ASN A 19 -7.84 -10.54 -13.32
N GLU A 20 -7.74 -9.21 -13.44
CA GLU A 20 -6.95 -8.57 -14.50
C GLU A 20 -5.56 -8.19 -14.00
N MET A 21 -4.55 -8.28 -14.88
CA MET A 21 -3.18 -7.92 -14.54
C MET A 21 -2.98 -6.40 -14.58
N ILE A 22 -2.20 -5.88 -13.62
CA ILE A 22 -1.76 -4.48 -13.61
C ILE A 22 -0.68 -4.27 -14.68
N ASP A 23 0.35 -5.11 -14.65
CA ASP A 23 1.42 -5.22 -15.65
C ASP A 23 1.23 -6.51 -16.47
N LYS A 24 0.97 -6.35 -17.76
CA LYS A 24 0.76 -7.47 -18.71
C LYS A 24 2.06 -8.22 -19.05
N GLY A 25 3.22 -7.70 -18.65
CA GLY A 25 4.51 -8.35 -18.83
C GLY A 25 4.84 -9.41 -17.77
N GLU A 26 4.07 -9.47 -16.69
CA GLU A 26 4.30 -10.37 -15.55
C GLU A 26 3.09 -11.28 -15.30
N ASN A 27 3.24 -12.30 -14.46
CA ASN A 27 2.12 -13.16 -14.04
C ASN A 27 1.16 -12.43 -13.08
N LEU A 28 -0.09 -12.89 -13.00
CA LEU A 28 -1.12 -12.33 -12.13
C LEU A 28 -0.73 -12.32 -10.63
N ASP A 29 0.00 -13.35 -10.20
CA ASP A 29 0.46 -13.53 -8.82
C ASP A 29 1.85 -12.91 -8.56
N HIS A 30 2.40 -12.18 -9.53
CA HIS A 30 3.67 -11.49 -9.34
C HIS A 30 3.57 -10.46 -8.22
N CYS A 31 4.56 -10.45 -7.32
CA CYS A 31 4.57 -9.62 -6.13
C CYS A 31 5.79 -8.70 -6.12
N LEU A 32 5.53 -7.42 -5.81
CA LEU A 32 6.55 -6.42 -5.55
C LEU A 32 6.55 -6.05 -4.06
N MET A 33 7.74 -5.87 -3.49
CA MET A 33 7.96 -5.54 -2.08
C MET A 33 8.63 -4.18 -1.94
N SER A 34 8.33 -3.46 -0.86
CA SER A 34 9.10 -2.27 -0.51
C SER A 34 10.54 -2.63 -0.17
N ARG A 35 11.45 -1.68 -0.40
CA ARG A 35 12.83 -1.72 0.13
C ARG A 35 12.90 -1.28 1.59
N ILE A 36 11.85 -0.61 2.08
CA ILE A 36 11.74 -0.19 3.47
C ILE A 36 11.48 -1.42 4.34
N ASP A 37 12.26 -1.54 5.41
CA ASP A 37 12.01 -2.53 6.47
C ASP A 37 10.82 -2.09 7.31
N VAL A 38 9.61 -2.42 6.82
CA VAL A 38 8.33 -2.03 7.43
C VAL A 38 8.18 -2.64 8.82
N ASP A 39 8.68 -3.86 9.06
CA ASP A 39 8.60 -4.53 10.36
C ASP A 39 9.39 -3.76 11.42
N SER A 40 10.64 -3.40 11.11
CA SER A 40 11.49 -2.59 11.99
C SER A 40 10.91 -1.19 12.23
N LEU A 41 10.39 -0.57 11.17
CA LEU A 41 9.76 0.75 11.24
C LEU A 41 8.51 0.73 12.14
N CYS A 42 7.62 -0.24 11.95
CA CYS A 42 6.44 -0.42 12.77
C CYS A 42 6.80 -0.79 14.21
N SER A 43 7.81 -1.62 14.43
CA SER A 43 8.30 -1.96 15.77
C SER A 43 8.70 -0.70 16.55
N THR A 44 9.45 0.20 15.92
CA THR A 44 9.87 1.48 16.52
C THR A 44 8.67 2.39 16.82
N LEU A 45 7.73 2.53 15.87
CA LEU A 45 6.60 3.44 15.99
C LEU A 45 5.48 2.91 16.88
N SER A 46 5.41 1.59 17.10
CA SER A 46 4.38 0.96 17.93
C SER A 46 4.43 1.38 19.42
N GLU A 47 5.56 1.94 19.87
CA GLU A 47 5.71 2.49 21.22
C GLU A 47 4.89 3.76 21.44
N SER A 48 4.70 4.57 20.39
CA SER A 48 4.04 5.88 20.44
C SER A 48 2.71 5.93 19.67
N HIS A 49 2.52 5.02 18.70
CA HIS A 49 1.37 4.98 17.81
C HIS A 49 0.76 3.59 17.72
N ALA A 50 -0.56 3.54 17.50
CA ALA A 50 -1.24 2.29 17.18
C ALA A 50 -1.06 1.97 15.69
N CYS A 51 0.09 1.40 15.34
CA CYS A 51 0.43 0.93 13.99
C CYS A 51 0.97 -0.51 14.00
N GLY A 52 0.97 -1.15 12.83
CA GLY A 52 1.53 -2.47 12.60
C GLY A 52 1.78 -2.68 11.11
N ASP A 53 2.58 -3.68 10.79
CA ASP A 53 2.87 -4.06 9.41
C ASP A 53 1.66 -4.77 8.77
N SER A 54 1.62 -4.75 7.44
CA SER A 54 0.65 -5.52 6.66
C SER A 54 1.34 -6.15 5.46
N ILE A 55 1.08 -7.43 5.26
CA ILE A 55 1.55 -8.19 4.08
C ILE A 55 0.57 -8.14 2.90
N ASP A 56 -0.61 -7.55 3.09
CA ASP A 56 -1.67 -7.48 2.08
C ASP A 56 -2.23 -6.06 1.97
N ALA A 57 -2.18 -5.51 0.76
CA ALA A 57 -2.78 -4.20 0.42
C ALA A 57 -4.18 -4.34 -0.20
N GLY A 58 -4.72 -5.56 -0.26
CA GLY A 58 -5.94 -5.91 -0.98
C GLY A 58 -5.69 -6.08 -2.48
N LYS A 59 -6.77 -6.04 -3.26
CA LYS A 59 -6.75 -6.17 -4.73
C LYS A 59 -7.55 -5.07 -5.44
N TYR A 60 -7.79 -3.99 -4.71
CA TYR A 60 -8.51 -2.80 -5.18
C TYR A 60 -7.54 -1.69 -5.57
N ILE A 61 -8.02 -0.44 -5.62
CA ILE A 61 -7.25 0.75 -6.01
C ILE A 61 -6.00 0.95 -5.14
N CYS A 62 -6.07 0.65 -3.85
CA CYS A 62 -4.92 0.73 -2.94
C CYS A 62 -3.75 -0.14 -3.41
N ASN A 63 -3.98 -1.43 -3.69
CA ASN A 63 -2.97 -2.32 -4.25
C ASN A 63 -2.53 -1.89 -5.65
N TYR A 64 -3.47 -1.49 -6.52
CA TYR A 64 -3.14 -0.99 -7.86
C TYR A 64 -2.13 0.15 -7.80
N THR A 65 -2.43 1.19 -7.02
CA THR A 65 -1.53 2.34 -6.86
C THR A 65 -0.20 1.93 -6.27
N TYR A 66 -0.20 1.08 -5.23
CA TYR A 66 1.04 0.63 -4.61
C TYR A 66 1.93 -0.18 -5.56
N TYR A 67 1.34 -1.11 -6.33
CA TYR A 67 2.06 -1.90 -7.33
C TYR A 67 2.66 -1.01 -8.42
N CYS A 68 1.88 -0.08 -8.97
CA CYS A 68 2.36 0.86 -9.98
C CYS A 68 3.53 1.71 -9.47
N SER A 69 3.43 2.26 -8.26
CA SER A 69 4.51 3.07 -7.67
C SER A 69 5.79 2.26 -7.44
N LEU A 70 5.67 1.02 -6.95
CA LEU A 70 6.82 0.12 -6.80
C LEU A 70 7.48 -0.20 -8.15
N ARG A 71 6.67 -0.49 -9.18
CA ARG A 71 7.17 -0.82 -10.52
C ARG A 71 7.86 0.37 -11.18
N GLU A 72 7.26 1.56 -11.09
CA GLU A 72 7.79 2.79 -11.68
C GLU A 72 9.13 3.22 -11.05
N LEU A 73 9.29 3.00 -9.75
CA LEU A 73 10.48 3.41 -9.00
C LEU A 73 11.49 2.27 -8.78
N ALA A 74 11.26 1.10 -9.37
CA ALA A 74 12.08 -0.10 -9.17
C ALA A 74 13.56 0.12 -9.54
N ASP A 75 13.85 0.92 -10.56
CA ASP A 75 15.22 1.15 -11.05
C ASP A 75 15.80 2.50 -10.60
N ILE A 76 15.07 3.26 -9.77
CA ILE A 76 15.54 4.55 -9.27
C ILE A 76 16.29 4.35 -7.95
N GLU A 77 17.55 4.80 -7.91
CA GLU A 77 18.34 4.81 -6.69
C GLU A 77 17.77 5.84 -5.70
N ASN A 78 17.76 5.48 -4.41
CA ASN A 78 17.25 6.34 -3.31
C ASN A 78 15.78 6.76 -3.46
N ALA A 79 14.97 5.99 -4.20
CA ALA A 79 13.53 6.13 -4.25
C ALA A 79 12.88 4.90 -3.58
N ASP A 80 12.26 5.13 -2.44
CA ASP A 80 11.55 4.10 -1.68
C ASP A 80 10.04 4.34 -1.72
N VAL A 81 9.27 3.25 -1.70
CA VAL A 81 7.81 3.30 -1.77
C VAL A 81 7.22 2.55 -0.59
N ILE A 82 6.40 3.24 0.19
CA ILE A 82 5.57 2.66 1.25
C ILE A 82 4.11 2.99 0.97
N PHE A 83 3.21 2.07 1.34
CA PHE A 83 1.78 2.30 1.34
C PHE A 83 1.25 2.13 2.76
N ILE A 84 0.53 3.13 3.27
CA ILE A 84 0.02 3.15 4.64
C ILE A 84 -1.51 3.18 4.59
N HIS A 85 -2.15 2.11 5.08
CA HIS A 85 -3.58 2.13 5.35
C HIS A 85 -3.85 2.85 6.67
N VAL A 86 -4.78 3.79 6.64
CA VAL A 86 -5.28 4.46 7.84
C VAL A 86 -6.75 4.11 8.06
N PRO A 87 -7.19 3.92 9.32
CA PRO A 87 -8.59 3.66 9.59
C PRO A 87 -9.42 4.94 9.40
N THR A 88 -10.74 4.82 9.51
CA THR A 88 -11.63 5.99 9.47
C THR A 88 -11.40 6.91 10.67
N PHE A 89 -11.76 8.20 10.53
CA PHE A 89 -11.56 9.19 11.60
C PHE A 89 -12.38 8.94 12.88
N SER A 90 -13.43 8.11 12.80
CA SER A 90 -14.19 7.67 13.97
C SER A 90 -13.46 6.64 14.81
N VAL A 91 -12.53 5.87 14.21
CA VAL A 91 -11.72 4.87 14.90
C VAL A 91 -10.44 5.50 15.44
N VAL A 92 -9.71 6.24 14.60
CA VAL A 92 -8.52 6.99 15.02
C VAL A 92 -8.64 8.42 14.50
N SER A 93 -8.58 9.41 15.39
CA SER A 93 -8.78 10.81 14.99
C SER A 93 -7.72 11.27 13.99
N LYS A 94 -8.10 12.18 13.08
CA LYS A 94 -7.19 12.80 12.11
C LYS A 94 -5.89 13.31 12.75
N LYS A 95 -5.98 13.94 13.94
CA LYS A 95 -4.80 14.43 14.67
C LYS A 95 -3.81 13.31 15.01
N LYS A 96 -4.30 12.17 15.49
CA LYS A 96 -3.45 11.01 15.81
C LYS A 96 -2.87 10.37 14.56
N GLN A 97 -3.67 10.22 13.50
CA GLN A 97 -3.17 9.70 12.21
C GLN A 97 -2.07 10.59 11.62
N MET A 98 -2.25 11.92 11.67
CA MET A 98 -1.24 12.87 11.20
C MET A 98 0.05 12.83 12.04
N ALA A 99 -0.07 12.73 13.37
CA ALA A 99 1.10 12.60 14.23
C ALA A 99 1.90 11.32 13.89
N CYS A 100 1.20 10.20 13.68
CA CYS A 100 1.82 8.96 13.25
C CYS A 100 2.53 9.11 11.89
N ILE A 101 1.86 9.63 10.86
CA ILE A 101 2.43 9.80 9.51
C ILE A 101 3.66 10.73 9.51
N LEU A 102 3.69 11.77 10.35
CA LEU A 102 4.85 12.65 10.45
C LEU A 102 6.07 11.97 11.05
N ASP A 103 5.89 10.95 11.88
CA ASP A 103 6.99 10.18 12.45
C ASP A 103 7.50 9.08 11.49
N PHE A 104 6.83 8.88 10.34
CA PHE A 104 7.29 8.03 9.23
C PHE A 104 8.25 8.75 8.25
N ILE A 105 8.39 10.08 8.33
CA ILE A 105 9.14 10.93 7.38
C ILE A 105 10.31 11.61 8.09
#